data_AF-A0A011V980-F1
#
_entry.id   AF-A0A011V980-F1
#
_cell.length_a   1.000
_cell.length_b   1.000
_cell.length_c   1.000
_cell.angle_alpha   90.00
_cell.angle_beta   90.00
_cell.angle_gamma   90.00
#
_symmetry.space_group_name_H-M   'P 1'
#
loop_
_entity.id
_entity.type
_entity.pdbx_description
1 polymer ?
#
loop_
_entity_poly.entity_id
_entity_poly.type
_entity_poly.pdbx_seq_one_letter_code
_entity_poly.pdbx_strand_id
1 'polypeptide(L)'
;MADLVRPGDRVSTSYGTGGVVIEVKEYFHAAPTGETLSHFTIVYVPPDRALKHRNADRHWINECVVVGDRILKLFEANTDEVFVVDRAQATEPRRSRTILIT
;
A
#
# COMPACT_ATOMS: atom_id res chain seq x y z
N MET A 1 -8.43 7.59 2.30
CA MET A 1 -7.11 7.60 2.97
C MET A 1 -6.11 6.57 2.41
N ALA A 2 -6.34 6.04 1.19
CA ALA A 2 -5.41 5.15 0.47
C ALA A 2 -4.74 5.83 -0.76
N ASP A 3 -4.79 7.17 -0.85
CA ASP A 3 -4.27 7.86 -2.04
C ASP A 3 -2.75 7.84 -2.11
N LEU A 4 -2.07 7.69 -0.96
CA LEU A 4 -0.62 7.70 -0.93
C LEU A 4 0.03 6.37 -1.32
N VAL A 5 -0.66 5.24 -1.24
CA VAL A 5 -0.12 3.93 -1.66
C VAL A 5 -1.23 3.02 -2.17
N ARG A 6 -0.99 2.37 -3.30
CA ARG A 6 -1.97 1.48 -3.95
C ARG A 6 -1.34 0.19 -4.45
N PRO A 7 -2.14 -0.86 -4.70
CA PRO A 7 -1.65 -2.06 -5.37
C PRO A 7 -0.90 -1.73 -6.67
N GLY A 8 0.24 -2.37 -6.86
CA GLY A 8 1.19 -2.14 -7.96
C GLY A 8 2.30 -1.16 -7.65
N ASP A 9 2.15 -0.28 -6.64
CA ASP A 9 3.24 0.61 -6.23
C ASP A 9 4.40 -0.20 -5.66
N ARG A 10 5.64 0.28 -5.86
CA ARG A 10 6.82 -0.25 -5.18
C ARG A 10 7.09 0.59 -3.95
N VAL A 11 7.19 -0.06 -2.80
CA VAL A 11 7.49 0.58 -1.52
C VAL A 11 8.83 0.13 -0.95
N SER A 12 9.44 1.00 -0.14
CA SER A 12 10.59 0.69 0.71
C SER A 12 10.34 1.28 2.10
N THR A 13 10.94 0.67 3.12
CA THR A 13 10.88 1.16 4.50
C THR A 13 12.23 1.75 4.90
N SER A 14 12.21 2.64 5.89
CA SER A 14 13.41 3.20 6.53
C SER A 14 14.36 2.13 7.10
N TYR A 15 13.83 0.95 7.44
CA TYR A 15 14.56 -0.16 8.04
C TYR A 15 14.95 -1.27 7.02
N GLY A 16 14.96 -0.95 5.72
CA GLY A 16 15.58 -1.78 4.69
C GLY A 16 14.74 -2.93 4.15
N THR A 17 13.42 -2.90 4.35
CA THR A 17 12.48 -3.83 3.72
C THR A 17 11.64 -3.13 2.65
N GLY A 18 10.89 -3.91 1.85
CA GLY A 18 10.05 -3.33 0.80
C GLY A 18 9.75 -4.32 -0.31
N GLY A 19 8.91 -3.89 -1.24
CA GLY A 19 8.50 -4.70 -2.38
C GLY A 19 7.32 -4.09 -3.12
N VAL A 20 6.64 -4.91 -3.92
CA VAL A 20 5.49 -4.47 -4.70
C VAL A 20 4.23 -4.69 -3.90
N VAL A 21 3.46 -3.63 -3.70
CA VAL A 21 2.19 -3.65 -2.97
C VAL A 21 1.18 -4.46 -3.76
N ILE A 22 0.52 -5.40 -3.11
CA ILE A 22 -0.54 -6.22 -3.70
C ILE A 22 -1.91 -5.91 -3.09
N GLU A 23 -1.93 -5.37 -1.87
CA GLU A 23 -3.16 -5.08 -1.14
C GLU A 23 -2.89 -4.00 -0.09
N VAL A 24 -3.86 -3.13 0.15
CA VAL A 24 -3.87 -2.17 1.26
C VAL A 24 -5.17 -2.36 2.03
N LYS A 25 -5.06 -2.65 3.32
CA LYS A 25 -6.22 -2.93 4.19
C LYS A 25 -6.37 -1.83 5.23
N GLU A 26 -7.49 -1.12 5.22
CA GLU A 26 -7.80 -0.10 6.23
C GLU A 26 -8.45 -0.72 7.47
N TYR A 27 -8.09 -0.18 8.63
CA TYR A 27 -8.54 -0.58 9.95
C TYR A 27 -8.81 0.65 10.81
N PHE A 28 -9.65 0.49 11.83
CA PHE A 28 -10.01 1.56 12.75
C PHE A 28 -9.75 1.12 14.19
N HIS A 29 -9.06 1.95 14.95
CA HIS A 29 -8.82 1.75 16.38
C HIS A 29 -9.62 2.77 17.18
N ALA A 30 -10.47 2.30 18.09
CA ALA A 30 -11.17 3.17 19.03
C ALA A 30 -10.23 3.47 20.21
N ALA A 31 -9.72 4.69 20.26
CA ALA A 31 -8.88 5.16 21.35
C ALA A 31 -9.71 5.31 22.65
N PRO A 32 -9.09 5.15 23.84
CA PRO A 32 -9.78 5.38 25.12
C PRO A 32 -10.36 6.80 25.28
N THR A 33 -9.85 7.77 24.52
CA THR A 33 -10.35 9.15 24.44
C THR A 33 -11.68 9.29 23.69
N GLY A 34 -12.18 8.21 23.08
CA GLY A 34 -13.38 8.20 22.24
C GLY A 34 -13.12 8.57 20.77
N GLU A 35 -11.87 8.84 20.40
CA GLU A 35 -11.47 9.08 19.02
C GLU A 35 -11.31 7.78 18.24
N THR A 36 -11.69 7.79 16.96
CA THR A 36 -11.43 6.67 16.05
C THR A 36 -10.21 6.99 15.19
N LEU A 37 -9.13 6.24 15.39
CA LEU A 37 -7.89 6.37 14.64
C LEU A 37 -7.87 5.38 13.46
N SER A 38 -7.90 5.91 12.23
CA SER A 38 -7.69 5.10 11.03
C SER A 38 -6.21 4.75 10.89
N HIS A 39 -5.93 3.48 10.61
CA HIS A 39 -4.62 2.98 10.20
C HIS A 39 -4.80 1.93 9.12
N PHE A 40 -3.71 1.51 8.49
CA PHE A 40 -3.79 0.49 7.45
C PHE A 40 -2.60 -0.45 7.47
N THR A 41 -2.78 -1.59 6.82
CA THR A 41 -1.74 -2.57 6.55
C THR A 41 -1.44 -2.61 5.07
N ILE A 42 -0.17 -2.47 4.71
CA ILE A 42 0.33 -2.69 3.36
C ILE A 42 0.76 -4.14 3.26
N VAL A 43 0.18 -4.87 2.32
CA VAL A 43 0.64 -6.20 1.95
C VAL A 43 1.48 -6.06 0.69
N TYR A 44 2.70 -6.60 0.73
CA TYR A 44 3.60 -6.57 -0.40
C TYR A 44 4.26 -7.93 -0.64
N VAL A 45 4.87 -8.09 -1.80
CA VAL A 45 5.67 -9.25 -2.18
C VAL A 45 7.03 -8.80 -2.73
N PRO A 46 8.06 -9.68 -2.74
CA PRO A 46 9.31 -9.40 -3.43
C PRO A 46 9.07 -9.00 -4.90
N PRO A 47 9.84 -8.06 -5.47
CA PRO A 47 9.61 -7.57 -6.83
C PRO A 47 9.61 -8.66 -7.91
N ASP A 48 10.44 -9.70 -7.77
CA ASP A 48 10.51 -10.85 -8.68
C ASP A 48 9.26 -11.75 -8.63
N ARG A 49 8.40 -11.57 -7.62
CA ARG A 49 7.16 -12.32 -7.40
C ARG A 49 5.89 -11.51 -7.68
N ALA A 50 6.01 -10.24 -8.04
CA ALA A 50 4.86 -9.34 -8.22
C ALA A 50 3.81 -9.87 -9.21
N LEU A 51 4.23 -10.46 -10.34
CA LEU A 51 3.32 -10.99 -11.36
C LEU A 51 2.69 -12.33 -10.96
N LYS A 52 3.38 -13.14 -10.15
CA LYS A 52 2.92 -14.46 -9.72
C LYS A 52 3.55 -14.81 -8.38
N HIS A 53 2.75 -14.71 -7.33
CA HIS A 53 3.16 -14.99 -5.95
C HIS A 53 2.29 -16.09 -5.33
N ARG A 54 2.83 -16.72 -4.29
CA ARG A 54 2.13 -17.62 -3.37
C ARG A 54 1.83 -16.88 -2.08
N ASN A 55 0.96 -17.45 -1.25
CA ASN A 55 0.66 -16.87 0.07
C ASN A 55 1.91 -16.73 0.96
N ALA A 56 2.90 -17.63 0.80
CA ALA A 56 4.16 -17.58 1.55
C ALA A 56 5.09 -16.42 1.13
N ASP A 57 4.87 -15.82 -0.03
CA ASP A 57 5.67 -14.69 -0.51
C ASP A 57 5.15 -13.34 0.02
N ARG A 58 4.03 -13.36 0.77
CA ARG A 58 3.38 -12.16 1.31
C ARG A 58 4.11 -11.66 2.55
N HIS A 59 4.30 -10.36 2.61
CA HIS A 59 4.79 -9.62 3.76
C HIS A 59 3.81 -8.52 4.14
N TRP A 60 3.87 -8.08 5.40
CA TRP A 60 2.95 -7.09 5.95
C TRP A 60 3.72 -5.95 6.62
N ILE A 61 3.34 -4.72 6.28
CA ILE A 61 3.66 -3.52 7.04
C ILE A 61 2.37 -3.08 7.70
N ASN A 62 2.23 -3.40 8.98
CA ASN A 62 1.01 -3.09 9.74
C ASN A 62 1.06 -1.67 10.31
N GLU A 63 -0.08 -1.20 10.81
CA GLU A 63 -0.19 -0.02 11.66
C GLU A 63 0.36 1.26 11.00
N CYS A 64 0.21 1.37 9.68
CA CYS A 64 0.59 2.55 8.93
C CYS A 64 -0.46 3.66 9.08
N VAL A 65 -0.02 4.90 9.14
CA VAL A 65 -0.87 6.10 9.14
C VAL A 65 -0.35 7.14 8.16
N VAL A 66 -1.28 7.93 7.62
CA VAL A 66 -0.96 9.07 6.77
C VAL A 66 -0.80 10.30 7.63
N VAL A 67 0.38 10.93 7.57
CA VAL A 67 0.65 12.22 8.22
C VAL A 67 1.18 13.18 7.16
N GLY A 68 0.29 14.06 6.67
CA GLY A 68 0.60 14.89 5.51
C GLY A 68 0.76 14.05 4.24
N ASP A 69 1.93 14.10 3.63
CA ASP A 69 2.33 13.32 2.44
C ASP A 69 3.17 12.07 2.79
N ARG A 70 3.31 11.77 4.08
CA ARG A 70 4.15 10.67 4.60
C ARG A 70 3.32 9.52 5.13
N ILE A 71 3.90 8.32 5.07
CA ILE A 71 3.33 7.11 5.66
C ILE A 71 4.21 6.68 6.84
N LEU A 72 3.70 6.86 8.06
CA LEU A 72 4.43 6.57 9.31
C LEU A 72 3.83 5.37 10.04
N LYS A 73 4.57 4.81 11.00
CA LYS A 73 4.08 3.76 11.91
C LYS A 73 3.38 4.39 13.11
N LEU A 74 2.16 3.93 13.42
CA LEU A 74 1.26 4.53 14.41
C LEU A 74 1.63 4.17 15.87
N PHE A 75 1.95 2.90 16.14
CA PHE A 75 2.01 2.38 17.52
C PHE A 75 3.42 2.17 18.06
N GLU A 76 4.44 2.16 17.20
CA GLU A 76 5.82 2.29 17.66
C GLU A 76 6.11 3.78 17.72
N ALA A 77 6.59 4.30 18.85
CA ALA A 77 7.08 5.68 18.96
C ALA A 77 8.41 5.84 18.18
N ASN A 78 8.45 5.39 16.92
CA ASN A 78 9.59 5.41 16.03
C ASN A 78 9.31 6.33 14.84
N THR A 79 10.40 6.76 14.20
CA THR A 79 10.34 7.58 12.98
C THR A 79 10.33 6.71 11.73
N ASP A 80 9.83 5.48 11.85
CA ASP A 80 9.84 4.54 10.73
C ASP A 80 8.80 4.92 9.69
N GLU A 81 9.24 4.90 8.44
CA GLU A 81 8.51 5.48 7.32
C GLU A 81 8.46 4.51 6.15
N VAL A 82 7.33 4.52 5.46
CA VAL A 82 7.15 3.81 4.19
C VAL A 82 7.20 4.81 3.05
N PHE A 83 8.16 4.62 2.16
CA PHE A 83 8.36 5.41 0.96
C PHE A 83 7.75 4.70 -0.24
N VAL A 84 7.00 5.42 -1.08
CA VAL A 84 6.65 4.94 -2.42
C VAL A 84 7.78 5.30 -3.37
N VAL A 85 8.50 4.29 -3.85
CA VAL A 85 9.71 4.44 -4.68
C VAL A 85 9.36 4.43 -6.16
N ASP A 86 8.33 3.69 -6.54
CA ASP A 86 7.79 3.67 -7.90
C ASP A 86 6.27 3.57 -7.85
N ARG A 87 5.61 4.30 -8.74
CA ARG A 87 4.15 4.30 -8.83
C ARG A 87 3.71 3.30 -9.87
N ALA A 88 2.67 2.52 -9.56
CA ALA A 88 1.99 1.74 -10.57
C ALA A 88 1.59 2.66 -11.74
N GLN A 89 1.97 2.28 -12.96
CA GLN A 89 1.44 2.97 -14.12
C GLN A 89 -0.07 2.84 -14.09
N ALA A 90 -0.78 3.97 -14.14
CA ALA A 90 -2.22 3.96 -14.32
C ALA A 90 -2.49 3.29 -15.67
N THR A 91 -2.95 2.04 -15.63
CA THR A 91 -3.51 1.41 -16.83
C THR A 91 -4.75 2.22 -17.17
N GLU A 92 -4.63 3.18 -18.10
CA GLU A 92 -5.80 3.83 -18.67
C GLU A 92 -6.78 2.72 -19.10
N PRO A 93 -8.10 2.88 -18.86
CA PRO A 93 -9.06 1.91 -19.31
C PRO A 93 -8.88 1.76 -20.83
N ARG A 94 -8.46 0.57 -21.26
CA ARG A 94 -8.30 0.20 -22.66
C ARG A 94 -9.58 0.61 -23.38
N ARG A 95 -9.52 1.70 -24.15
CA ARG A 95 -10.63 2.19 -24.98
C ARG A 95 -11.13 1.00 -25.78
N SER A 96 -12.30 0.48 -25.42
CA SER A 96 -12.98 -0.55 -26.18
C SER A 96 -13.23 0.03 -27.56
N ARG A 97 -12.42 -0.36 -28.56
CA ARG A 97 -12.73 -0.09 -29.95
C ARG A 97 -13.93 -0.96 -30.29
N THR A 98 -15.13 -0.38 -30.18
CA THR A 98 -16.33 -0.96 -30.77
C THR A 98 -16.14 -0.96 -32.27
N ILE A 99 -15.95 -2.14 -32.87
CA ILE A 99 -16.04 -2.32 -34.32
C ILE A 99 -17.53 -2.36 -34.63
N LEU A 100 -18.05 -1.31 -35.27
CA LEU A 100 -19.37 -1.32 -35.87
C LEU A 100 -19.23 -2.01 -37.23
N ILE A 101 -19.87 -3.17 -37.39
CA ILE A 101 -20.06 -3.79 -38.70
C ILE A 101 -21.40 -3.25 -39.22
N THR A 102 -21.35 -2.47 -40.30
CA THR A 102 -22.51 -2.02 -41.09
C THR A 102 -22.60 -2.81 -42.38
#